data_AF-A0A1D2NC96-F1
#
_entry.id   AF-A0A1D2NC96-F1
#
_cell.length_a   1.000
_cell.length_b   1.000
_cell.length_c   1.000
_cell.angle_alpha   90.00
_cell.angle_beta   90.00
_cell.angle_gamma   90.00
#
_symmetry.space_group_name_H-M   'P 1'
#
loop_
_entity.id
_entity.type
_entity.pdbx_description
1 polymer ?
#
loop_
_entity_poly.entity_id
_entity_poly.type
_entity_poly.pdbx_seq_one_letter_code
_entity_poly.pdbx_strand_id
1 'polypeptide(L)'
;MDKIDFILFSEVPTWLKSLRLHKYAFLFAHLTFEEMLTLSEEGLEQQGVTKGARHKIVLSIGKLRERVSQLKQLSDQMTRDKDSLRTALTELKWMLTTPIKPPFATESEDGGTSSSKERESSGSGSGTGGSPSGGVGRLEAIDPSLMS
;
A
#
# COMPACT_ATOMS: atom_id res chain seq x y z
N MET A 1 22.53 1.94 11.41
CA MET A 1 21.94 0.84 10.63
C MET A 1 21.25 -0.09 11.60
N ASP A 2 19.92 -0.07 11.62
CA ASP A 2 19.13 -1.08 12.30
C ASP A 2 19.18 -2.42 11.55
N LYS A 3 18.70 -3.48 12.21
CA LYS A 3 18.73 -4.85 11.69
C LYS A 3 17.96 -5.00 10.37
N ILE A 4 16.99 -4.14 10.11
CA ILE A 4 16.13 -4.19 8.92
C ILE A 4 16.89 -3.66 7.72
N ASP A 5 17.56 -2.53 7.88
CA ASP A 5 18.47 -2.01 6.86
C ASP A 5 19.59 -3.01 6.51
N PHE A 6 20.09 -3.78 7.47
CA PHE A 6 21.08 -4.83 7.18
C PHE A 6 20.52 -5.99 6.33
N ILE A 7 19.28 -6.43 6.58
CA ILE A 7 18.62 -7.45 5.75
C ILE A 7 18.42 -6.91 4.34
N LEU A 8 17.90 -5.70 4.21
CA LEU A 8 17.65 -5.07 2.91
C LEU A 8 18.95 -4.78 2.15
N PHE A 9 20.03 -4.44 2.86
CA PHE A 9 21.37 -4.31 2.29
C PHE A 9 21.84 -5.59 1.60
N SER A 10 21.47 -6.77 2.08
CA SER A 10 21.79 -8.05 1.43
C SER A 10 20.89 -8.36 0.22
N GLU A 11 19.63 -7.90 0.24
CA GLU A 11 18.65 -8.18 -0.81
C GLU A 11 18.76 -7.23 -2.02
N VAL A 12 19.10 -5.95 -1.79
CA VAL A 12 19.21 -4.93 -2.85
C VAL A 12 20.23 -5.31 -3.95
N PRO A 13 21.45 -5.79 -3.65
CA PRO A 13 22.40 -6.23 -4.67
C PRO A 13 21.85 -7.37 -5.55
N THR A 14 21.09 -8.30 -4.97
CA THR A 14 20.46 -9.41 -5.70
C THR A 14 19.36 -8.91 -6.63
N TRP A 15 18.51 -8.01 -6.15
CA TRP A 15 17.52 -7.33 -6.99
C TRP A 15 18.17 -6.59 -8.17
N LEU A 16 19.23 -5.83 -7.92
CA LEU A 16 19.95 -5.10 -8.97
C LEU A 16 20.63 -6.03 -9.99
N LYS A 17 21.06 -7.25 -9.60
CA LYS A 17 21.53 -8.26 -10.56
C LYS A 17 20.42 -8.65 -11.53
N SER A 18 19.19 -8.90 -11.05
CA SER A 18 18.04 -9.23 -11.89
C SER A 18 17.71 -8.12 -12.91
N LEU A 19 17.91 -6.87 -12.50
CA LEU A 19 17.71 -5.69 -13.36
C LEU A 19 18.91 -5.39 -14.27
N ARG A 20 20.02 -6.11 -14.13
CA ARG A 20 21.31 -5.80 -14.78
C ARG A 20 21.84 -4.40 -14.43
N LEU A 21 21.56 -3.94 -13.21
CA LEU A 21 21.97 -2.66 -12.64
C LEU A 21 22.98 -2.81 -11.49
N HIS A 22 23.47 -4.02 -11.23
CA HIS A 22 24.38 -4.34 -10.12
C HIS A 22 25.69 -3.54 -10.12
N LYS A 23 26.10 -2.95 -11.25
CA LYS A 23 27.21 -1.97 -11.30
C LYS A 23 26.99 -0.79 -10.32
N TYR A 24 25.74 -0.41 -10.07
CA TYR A 24 25.36 0.71 -9.22
C TYR A 24 25.04 0.31 -7.78
N ALA A 25 25.23 -0.95 -7.39
CA ALA A 25 24.85 -1.45 -6.07
C ALA A 25 25.51 -0.67 -4.91
N PHE A 26 26.72 -0.17 -5.11
CA PHE A 26 27.43 0.63 -4.10
C PHE A 26 26.71 1.94 -3.75
N LEU A 27 25.90 2.51 -4.64
CA LEU A 27 25.11 3.71 -4.35
C LEU A 27 24.04 3.44 -3.29
N PHE A 28 23.50 2.22 -3.28
CA PHE A 28 22.45 1.82 -2.35
C PHE A 28 22.99 1.37 -1.00
N ALA A 29 24.29 1.09 -0.90
CA ALA A 29 24.93 0.64 0.33
C ALA A 29 24.81 1.65 1.50
N HIS A 30 24.67 2.93 1.16
CA HIS A 30 24.61 4.04 2.11
C HIS A 30 23.19 4.58 2.30
N LEU A 31 22.20 4.01 1.61
CA LEU A 31 20.82 4.44 1.67
C LEU A 31 20.03 3.55 2.62
N THR A 32 19.24 4.18 3.49
CA THR A 32 18.13 3.52 4.16
C THR A 32 17.08 3.10 3.13
N PHE A 33 16.19 2.20 3.52
CA PHE A 33 15.08 1.80 2.65
C PHE A 33 14.22 3.00 2.21
N GLU A 34 13.96 3.94 3.11
CA GLU A 34 13.13 5.11 2.82
C GLU A 34 13.83 6.08 1.85
N GLU A 35 15.14 6.32 2.02
CA GLU A 35 15.93 7.14 1.09
C GLU A 35 16.00 6.49 -0.31
N MET A 36 16.12 5.16 -0.36
CA MET A 36 16.05 4.45 -1.64
C MET A 36 14.71 4.70 -2.36
N LEU A 37 13.58 4.75 -1.64
CA LEU A 37 12.27 4.98 -2.24
C LEU A 37 12.05 6.40 -2.77
N THR A 38 12.90 7.36 -2.38
CA THR A 38 12.81 8.77 -2.81
C THR A 38 13.81 9.15 -3.91
N LEU A 39 14.65 8.21 -4.37
CA LEU A 39 15.63 8.46 -5.43
C LEU A 39 14.99 9.07 -6.69
N SER A 40 15.63 10.12 -7.21
CA SER A 40 15.25 10.83 -8.42
C SER A 40 16.31 10.64 -9.52
N GLU A 41 15.92 10.91 -10.78
CA GLU A 41 16.89 10.87 -11.89
C GLU A 41 18.01 11.90 -11.71
N GLU A 42 17.67 13.09 -11.18
CA GLU A 42 18.62 14.18 -10.93
C GLU A 42 19.67 13.79 -9.87
N GLY A 43 19.23 13.19 -8.75
CA GLY A 43 20.15 12.73 -7.71
C GLY A 43 21.11 11.65 -8.21
N LEU A 44 20.61 10.73 -9.05
CA LEU A 44 21.43 9.69 -9.67
C LEU A 44 22.40 10.26 -10.72
N GLU A 45 22.00 11.30 -11.45
CA GLU A 45 22.85 12.01 -12.41
C GLU A 45 24.04 12.69 -11.71
N GLN A 46 23.82 13.31 -10.56
CA GLN A 46 24.90 13.90 -9.74
C GLN A 46 25.91 12.85 -9.25
N GLN A 47 25.49 11.60 -9.11
CA GLN A 47 26.34 10.45 -8.77
C GLN A 47 26.96 9.77 -10.01
N GLY A 48 26.86 10.37 -11.20
CA GLY A 48 27.46 9.87 -12.43
C GLY A 48 26.73 8.67 -13.06
N VAL A 49 25.46 8.44 -12.72
CA VAL A 49 24.67 7.34 -13.31
C VAL A 49 24.24 7.70 -14.73
N THR A 50 24.51 6.80 -15.67
CA THR A 50 24.15 6.97 -17.09
C THR A 50 22.63 7.15 -17.27
N LYS A 51 22.22 7.92 -18.29
CA LYS A 51 20.80 8.25 -18.56
C LYS A 51 19.86 7.06 -18.61
N GLY A 52 20.22 5.99 -19.30
CA GLY A 52 19.39 4.78 -19.36
C GLY A 52 19.26 4.07 -18.01
N ALA A 53 20.33 4.07 -17.21
CA ALA A 53 20.33 3.41 -15.91
C ALA A 53 19.51 4.18 -14.87
N ARG A 54 19.64 5.51 -14.79
CA ARG A 54 18.86 6.32 -13.84
C ARG A 54 17.36 6.19 -14.10
N HIS A 55 16.95 6.26 -15.38
CA HIS A 55 15.56 6.07 -15.76
C HIS A 55 15.04 4.69 -15.33
N LYS A 56 15.83 3.64 -15.59
CA LYS A 56 15.47 2.27 -15.21
C LYS A 56 15.40 2.07 -13.69
N ILE A 57 16.31 2.67 -12.92
CA ILE A 57 16.31 2.64 -11.46
C ILE A 57 15.03 3.29 -10.93
N VAL A 58 14.75 4.53 -11.34
CA VAL A 58 13.57 5.28 -10.90
C VAL A 58 12.28 4.54 -11.25
N LEU A 59 12.18 4.00 -12.47
CA LEU A 59 11.03 3.19 -12.89
C LEU A 59 10.86 1.91 -12.05
N SER A 60 11.97 1.25 -11.69
CA SER A 60 11.93 0.04 -10.86
C SER A 60 11.54 0.35 -9.41
N ILE A 61 11.95 1.50 -8.88
CA ILE A 61 11.53 2.01 -7.57
C ILE A 61 10.06 2.43 -7.57
N GLY A 62 9.58 3.05 -8.65
CA GLY A 62 8.15 3.32 -8.85
C GLY A 62 7.31 2.05 -8.73
N LYS A 63 7.69 1.00 -9.47
CA LYS A 63 7.05 -0.32 -9.36
C LYS A 63 7.12 -0.90 -7.93
N LEU A 64 8.25 -0.71 -7.24
CA LEU A 64 8.41 -1.16 -5.86
C LEU A 64 7.38 -0.54 -4.91
N ARG A 65 7.06 0.75 -5.09
CA ARG A 65 6.07 1.51 -4.32
C ARG A 65 4.63 1.07 -4.63
N GLU A 66 4.36 0.74 -5.89
CA GLU A 66 3.03 0.34 -6.34
C GLU A 66 2.60 -1.07 -5.88
N ARG A 67 3.55 -1.91 -5.45
CA ARG A 67 3.29 -3.32 -5.09
C ARG A 67 2.11 -3.52 -4.14
N VAL A 68 1.96 -2.68 -3.12
CA VAL A 68 0.87 -2.83 -2.14
C VAL A 68 -0.49 -2.64 -2.80
N SER A 69 -0.61 -1.66 -3.69
CA SER A 69 -1.84 -1.42 -4.46
C SER A 69 -2.09 -2.56 -5.44
N GLN A 70 -1.04 -2.98 -6.16
CA GLN A 70 -1.10 -4.08 -7.13
C GLN A 70 -1.50 -5.42 -6.47
N LEU A 71 -0.98 -5.74 -5.30
CA LEU A 71 -1.34 -6.95 -4.54
C LEU A 71 -2.81 -6.95 -4.13
N LYS A 72 -3.34 -5.80 -3.66
CA LYS A 72 -4.77 -5.67 -3.32
C LYS A 72 -5.64 -5.88 -4.55
N GLN A 73 -5.32 -5.20 -5.65
CA GLN A 73 -6.03 -5.35 -6.92
C GLN A 73 -6.00 -6.80 -7.40
N LEU A 74 -4.85 -7.47 -7.29
CA LEU A 74 -4.69 -8.85 -7.72
C LEU A 74 -5.52 -9.81 -6.88
N SER A 75 -5.54 -9.63 -5.55
CA SER A 75 -6.39 -10.38 -4.63
C SER A 75 -7.88 -10.27 -5.00
N ASP A 76 -8.34 -9.04 -5.27
CA ASP A 76 -9.74 -8.81 -5.64
C ASP A 76 -10.07 -9.35 -7.04
N GLN A 77 -9.11 -9.33 -7.97
CA GLN A 77 -9.28 -9.87 -9.32
C GLN A 77 -9.40 -11.40 -9.27
N MET A 78 -8.54 -12.08 -8.52
CA MET A 78 -8.58 -13.54 -8.36
C MET A 78 -9.85 -14.04 -7.70
N THR A 79 -10.47 -13.24 -6.83
CA THR A 79 -11.75 -13.57 -6.21
C THR A 79 -12.90 -13.53 -7.22
N ARG A 80 -12.80 -12.68 -8.25
CA ARG A 80 -13.84 -12.48 -9.27
C ARG A 80 -13.65 -13.35 -10.51
N ASP A 81 -12.42 -13.55 -10.93
CA ASP A 81 -12.05 -14.26 -12.15
C ASP A 81 -10.98 -15.33 -11.86
N LYS A 82 -11.38 -16.60 -12.01
CA LYS A 82 -10.52 -17.76 -11.74
C LYS A 82 -9.42 -17.95 -12.79
N ASP A 83 -9.56 -17.37 -13.98
CA ASP A 83 -8.58 -17.51 -15.07
C ASP A 83 -7.41 -16.52 -14.92
N SER A 84 -7.47 -15.62 -13.93
CA SER A 84 -6.42 -14.63 -13.62
C SER A 84 -5.18 -15.20 -12.90
N LEU A 85 -5.18 -16.48 -12.49
CA LEU A 85 -4.11 -17.09 -11.70
C LEU A 85 -2.73 -17.00 -12.37
N ARG A 86 -2.64 -17.20 -13.69
CA ARG A 86 -1.36 -17.14 -14.41
C ARG A 86 -0.76 -15.74 -14.36
N THR A 87 -1.61 -14.73 -14.52
CA THR A 87 -1.22 -13.32 -14.38
C THR A 87 -0.75 -13.07 -12.95
N ALA A 88 -1.51 -13.52 -11.96
CA ALA A 88 -1.16 -13.36 -10.55
C ALA A 88 0.20 -13.97 -10.21
N LEU A 89 0.48 -15.20 -10.64
CA LEU A 89 1.77 -15.85 -10.41
C LEU A 89 2.92 -15.12 -11.11
N THR A 90 2.67 -14.57 -12.30
CA THR A 90 3.67 -13.77 -13.02
C THR A 90 3.98 -12.48 -12.26
N GLU A 91 2.95 -11.82 -11.73
CA GLU A 91 3.09 -10.60 -10.95
C GLU A 91 3.83 -10.86 -9.62
N LEU A 92 3.39 -11.87 -8.87
CA LEU A 92 4.02 -12.27 -7.62
C LEU A 92 5.49 -12.68 -7.81
N LYS A 93 5.79 -13.40 -8.90
CA LYS A 93 7.17 -13.83 -9.20
C LYS A 93 8.12 -12.64 -9.32
N TRP A 94 7.72 -11.53 -9.97
CA TRP A 94 8.61 -10.38 -10.05
C TRP A 94 8.69 -9.64 -8.71
N MET A 95 7.58 -9.52 -7.95
CA MET A 95 7.59 -8.87 -6.65
C MET A 95 8.52 -9.57 -5.64
N LEU A 96 8.60 -10.90 -5.69
CA LEU A 96 9.51 -11.69 -4.84
C LEU A 96 10.99 -11.46 -5.14
N THR A 97 11.35 -10.89 -6.29
CA THR A 97 12.74 -10.52 -6.60
C THR A 97 13.14 -9.14 -6.11
N THR A 98 12.20 -8.40 -5.51
CA THR A 98 12.42 -7.04 -5.01
C THR A 98 12.65 -7.03 -3.50
N PRO A 99 13.36 -6.02 -2.95
CA PRO A 99 13.56 -5.91 -1.51
C PRO A 99 12.21 -5.79 -0.76
N ILE A 100 12.03 -6.60 0.28
CA ILE A 100 10.81 -6.64 1.11
C ILE A 100 11.19 -6.25 2.54
N LYS A 101 10.59 -5.16 3.03
CA LYS A 101 10.72 -4.75 4.43
C LYS A 101 9.94 -5.76 5.31
N PRO A 102 10.56 -6.39 6.32
CA PRO A 102 9.86 -7.31 7.21
C PRO A 102 8.72 -6.61 7.97
N PRO A 103 7.57 -7.28 8.16
CA PRO A 103 6.37 -6.66 8.75
C PRO A 103 6.53 -6.28 10.23
N PHE A 104 7.40 -6.96 10.98
CA PHE A 104 7.70 -6.70 12.40
C PHE A 104 8.74 -5.58 12.61
N ALA A 105 9.10 -4.86 11.55
CA ALA A 105 9.98 -3.69 11.62
C ALA A 105 9.27 -2.41 12.08
N THR A 106 7.93 -2.42 12.12
CA THR A 106 7.10 -1.26 12.44
C THR A 106 6.41 -1.47 13.78
N GLU A 107 7.17 -1.64 14.86
CA GLU A 107 6.66 -1.52 16.22
C GLU A 107 7.22 -0.24 16.83
N SER A 108 6.61 0.89 16.51
CA SER A 108 6.54 2.09 17.36
C SER A 108 5.48 3.05 16.79
N GLU A 109 4.46 3.30 17.61
CA GLU A 109 3.49 4.41 17.54
C GLU A 109 2.36 4.32 16.50
N ASP A 110 1.36 3.47 16.77
CA ASP A 110 -0.03 3.94 16.93
C ASP A 110 -0.86 2.81 17.56
N GLY A 111 -1.20 2.99 18.83
CA GLY A 111 -1.83 1.97 19.65
C GLY A 111 -2.54 2.62 20.83
N GLY A 112 -3.35 3.64 20.54
CA GLY A 112 -4.36 4.15 21.45
C GLY A 112 -5.31 3.02 21.85
N THR A 113 -4.92 2.25 22.86
CA THR A 113 -5.80 1.32 23.56
C THR A 113 -6.80 2.16 24.33
N SER A 114 -7.98 2.32 23.75
CA SER A 114 -9.18 2.78 24.43
C SER A 114 -9.44 1.83 25.61
N SER A 115 -9.04 2.28 26.80
CA SER A 115 -9.42 1.65 28.05
C SER A 115 -10.93 1.80 28.24
N SER A 116 -11.66 0.73 27.98
CA SER A 116 -13.05 0.54 28.38
C SER A 116 -13.15 0.68 29.90
N LYS A 117 -13.76 1.77 30.37
CA LYS A 117 -14.22 1.88 31.76
C LYS A 117 -15.62 1.28 31.85
N GLU A 118 -15.69 0.12 32.51
CA GLU A 118 -16.89 -0.41 33.13
C GLU A 118 -17.45 0.61 34.13
N ARG A 119 -18.76 0.86 34.07
CA ARG A 119 -19.52 1.44 35.19
C ARG A 119 -20.84 0.71 35.34
N GLU A 120 -21.04 0.22 36.55
CA GLU A 120 -22.16 -0.56 37.05
C GLU A 120 -23.47 0.24 37.16
N SER A 121 -24.53 -0.53 37.38
CA SER A 121 -25.95 -0.15 37.36
C SER A 121 -26.45 0.58 38.61
N SER A 122 -27.40 1.49 38.41
CA SER A 122 -28.53 1.84 39.29
C SER A 122 -29.36 2.86 38.49
N GLY A 123 -30.67 2.84 38.28
CA GLY A 123 -31.79 2.30 39.03
C GLY A 123 -32.86 3.41 39.06
N SER A 124 -34.06 3.11 38.53
CA SER A 124 -35.35 3.81 38.70
C SER A 124 -35.65 5.11 37.94
N GLY A 125 -36.81 5.13 37.27
CA GLY A 125 -37.54 6.36 36.92
C GLY A 125 -38.55 6.25 35.77
N SER A 126 -39.76 5.74 36.09
CA SER A 126 -41.10 6.17 35.61
C SER A 126 -41.33 6.61 34.15
N GLY A 127 -42.25 5.91 33.47
CA GLY A 127 -42.83 6.34 32.20
C GLY A 127 -44.00 7.33 32.32
N THR A 128 -44.35 7.97 31.19
CA THR A 128 -45.71 8.29 30.70
C THR A 128 -45.63 9.00 29.33
N GLY A 129 -46.46 8.57 28.37
CA GLY A 129 -46.98 9.35 27.22
C GLY A 129 -46.01 9.60 26.05
N GLY A 130 -46.39 9.60 24.78
CA GLY A 130 -47.66 9.41 24.08
C GLY A 130 -47.41 9.41 22.57
N SER A 131 -48.27 8.72 21.81
CA SER A 131 -48.45 8.82 20.34
C SER A 131 -48.92 10.24 19.93
N PRO A 132 -48.83 10.72 18.66
CA PRO A 132 -49.31 10.00 17.46
C PRO A 132 -48.69 10.28 16.06
N SER A 133 -49.01 9.36 15.14
CA SER A 133 -49.46 9.49 13.73
C SER A 133 -48.73 10.35 12.67
N GLY A 134 -48.55 9.73 11.50
CA GLY A 134 -48.47 10.32 10.15
C GLY A 134 -47.35 9.67 9.33
N GLY A 135 -47.52 9.00 8.19
CA GLY A 135 -48.58 9.04 7.19
C GLY A 135 -47.98 9.34 5.81
N VAL A 136 -47.54 8.29 5.11
CA VAL A 136 -47.38 8.08 3.65
C VAL A 136 -47.16 9.27 2.67
N GLY A 137 -46.14 9.15 1.80
CA GLY A 137 -46.03 9.85 0.50
C GLY A 137 -44.81 9.31 -0.28
N ARG A 138 -44.98 8.28 -1.13
CA ARG A 138 -45.29 8.32 -2.58
C ARG A 138 -44.14 8.84 -3.44
N LEU A 139 -43.51 7.90 -4.18
CA LEU A 139 -42.65 8.11 -5.34
C LEU A 139 -43.41 8.89 -6.43
N GLU A 140 -42.80 9.92 -7.00
CA GLU A 140 -43.19 10.47 -8.30
C GLU A 140 -41.98 10.39 -9.24
N ALA A 141 -42.26 9.90 -10.45
CA ALA A 141 -41.33 9.62 -11.52
C ALA A 141 -40.85 10.91 -12.20
N ILE A 142 -39.63 10.87 -12.73
CA ILE A 142 -39.01 11.96 -13.49
C ILE A 142 -39.61 11.99 -14.89
N ASP A 143 -40.06 13.19 -15.31
CA ASP A 143 -40.68 13.50 -16.59
C ASP A 143 -39.68 13.41 -17.77
N PRO A 144 -39.98 12.65 -18.85
CA PRO A 144 -39.09 12.48 -20.00
C PRO A 144 -39.04 13.68 -20.97
N SER A 145 -39.64 14.83 -20.67
CA SER A 145 -39.64 16.00 -21.58
C SER A 145 -38.35 16.85 -21.60
N LEU A 146 -37.26 16.41 -20.95
CA LEU A 146 -35.98 17.15 -20.87
C LEU A 146 -34.87 16.62 -21.78
N MET A 147 -35.23 15.99 -22.91
CA MET A 147 -34.30 15.71 -24.00
C MET A 147 -34.78 16.38 -25.29
N SER A 148 -34.32 17.61 -25.52
CA SER A 148 -34.04 18.17 -26.84
C SER A 148 -33.06 19.32 -26.69
#